data_AF-A0A0S8D7N1-F1
#
_entry.id   AF-A0A0S8D7N1-F1
#
_cell.length_a   1.000
_cell.length_b   1.000
_cell.length_c   1.000
_cell.angle_alpha   90.00
_cell.angle_beta   90.00
_cell.angle_gamma   90.00
#
_symmetry.space_group_name_H-M   'P 1'
#
loop_
_entity.id
_entity.type
_entity.pdbx_description
1 polymer ?
#
loop_
_entity_poly.entity_id
_entity_poly.type
_entity_poly.pdbx_seq_one_letter_code
_entity_poly.pdbx_strand_id
1 'polypeptide(L)'
;SSIRLDRRSIDKAGKPVIVNTHGRHDPCVGIRATPIAEAMLALVLADHALRHRAQNGDVATATPQIPAQASQEDIDKLRAAASLENPDADEA
;
A
#
# COMPACT_ATOMS: atom_id res chain seq x y z
N SER A 1 -5.49 -11.22 16.92
CA SER A 1 -5.21 -10.04 17.77
C SER A 1 -5.32 -10.47 19.23
N SER A 2 -4.44 -9.99 20.12
CA SER A 2 -4.51 -10.29 21.55
C SER A 2 -5.59 -9.42 22.22
N ILE A 3 -6.15 -9.85 23.35
CA ILE A 3 -7.15 -9.06 24.08
C ILE A 3 -7.17 -9.52 25.53
N ARG A 4 -7.30 -8.56 26.46
CA ARG A 4 -7.27 -8.84 27.91
C ARG A 4 -8.49 -9.60 28.44
N LEU A 5 -9.49 -9.83 27.59
CA LEU A 5 -10.69 -10.56 27.95
C LEU A 5 -10.46 -12.05 27.77
N ASP A 6 -11.08 -12.85 28.64
CA ASP A 6 -11.05 -14.30 28.51
C ASP A 6 -11.64 -14.75 27.17
N ARG A 7 -10.89 -15.59 26.45
CA ARG A 7 -11.32 -16.18 25.18
C ARG A 7 -11.14 -17.68 25.21
N ARG A 8 -12.16 -18.40 24.72
CA ARG A 8 -12.04 -19.83 24.45
C ARG A 8 -11.07 -20.04 23.29
N SER A 9 -10.16 -20.99 23.46
CA SER A 9 -9.19 -21.42 22.46
C SER A 9 -8.90 -22.92 22.63
N ILE A 10 -7.93 -23.42 21.88
CA ILE A 10 -7.39 -24.77 22.01
C ILE A 10 -5.88 -24.71 22.24
N ASP A 11 -5.35 -25.70 22.96
CA ASP A 11 -3.91 -25.89 23.08
C ASP A 11 -3.35 -26.69 21.88
N LYS A 12 -2.03 -26.89 21.85
CA LYS A 12 -1.35 -27.65 20.77
C LYS A 12 -1.74 -29.13 20.74
N ALA A 13 -2.30 -29.67 21.82
CA ALA A 13 -2.81 -31.04 21.91
C ALA A 13 -4.31 -31.12 21.57
N GLY A 14 -4.93 -30.00 21.15
CA GLY A 14 -6.34 -29.91 20.79
C GLY A 14 -7.30 -29.85 21.98
N LYS A 15 -6.81 -29.69 23.21
CA LYS A 15 -7.68 -29.62 24.40
C LYS A 15 -8.24 -28.20 24.55
N PRO A 16 -9.51 -28.05 24.99
CA PRO A 16 -10.10 -26.74 25.26
C PRO A 16 -9.34 -25.97 26.36
N VAL A 17 -9.07 -24.70 26.12
CA VAL A 17 -8.40 -23.81 27.09
C VAL A 17 -9.00 -22.40 27.04
N ILE A 18 -8.94 -21.68 28.16
CA ILE A 18 -9.23 -20.25 28.22
C ILE A 18 -7.92 -19.48 28.15
N VAL A 19 -7.83 -18.54 27.21
CA VAL A 19 -6.67 -17.66 27.03
C VAL A 19 -7.03 -16.26 27.51
N ASN A 20 -6.20 -15.72 28.40
CA ASN A 20 -6.21 -14.32 28.79
C ASN A 20 -4.81 -13.74 28.51
N THR A 21 -4.73 -12.70 27.69
CA THR A 21 -3.45 -12.08 27.38
C THR A 21 -3.19 -10.88 28.28
N HIS A 22 -2.16 -10.98 29.12
CA HIS A 22 -1.73 -9.91 30.02
C HIS A 22 -0.70 -8.98 29.35
N GLY A 23 -0.59 -7.73 29.82
CA GLY A 23 0.37 -6.74 29.30
C GLY A 23 -0.25 -5.69 28.36
N ARG A 24 0.60 -4.86 27.74
CA ARG A 24 0.17 -3.82 26.80
C ARG A 24 -0.21 -4.48 25.47
N HIS A 25 -1.44 -4.28 25.03
CA HIS A 25 -1.90 -4.69 23.70
C HIS A 25 -2.37 -3.46 22.94
N ASP A 26 -2.13 -3.43 21.64
CA ASP A 26 -2.56 -2.31 20.81
C ASP A 26 -4.06 -2.48 20.48
N PRO A 27 -4.94 -1.56 20.93
CA PRO A 27 -6.37 -1.65 20.64
C PRO A 27 -6.65 -1.52 19.14
N CYS A 28 -5.77 -0.83 18.41
CA CYS A 28 -5.78 -0.77 16.95
C CYS A 28 -4.35 -0.92 16.44
N VAL A 29 -4.11 -1.96 15.64
CA VAL A 29 -2.83 -2.13 14.93
C VAL A 29 -2.74 -1.25 13.69
N GLY A 30 -3.88 -0.82 13.15
CA GLY A 30 -4.00 -0.05 11.91
C GLY A 30 -3.27 1.30 11.97
N ILE A 31 -3.48 2.07 13.05
CA ILE A 31 -2.82 3.38 13.23
C ILE A 31 -1.29 3.25 13.17
N ARG A 32 -0.74 2.15 13.68
CA ARG A 32 0.70 1.91 13.59
C ARG A 32 1.15 1.29 12.27
N ALA A 33 0.22 0.68 11.53
CA ALA A 33 0.51 0.04 10.26
C ALA A 33 0.69 1.07 9.13
N THR A 34 -0.01 2.21 9.18
CA THR A 34 0.10 3.28 8.17
C THR A 34 1.54 3.74 7.90
N PRO A 35 2.34 4.19 8.90
CA PRO A 35 3.72 4.61 8.63
C PRO A 35 4.61 3.46 8.13
N ILE A 36 4.28 2.20 8.48
CA ILE A 36 4.99 1.02 7.95
C ILE A 36 4.67 0.85 6.46
N ALA A 37 3.39 0.94 6.09
CA ALA A 37 2.95 0.81 4.70
C ALA A 37 3.54 1.91 3.81
N GLU A 38 3.55 3.16 4.28
CA GLU A 38 4.17 4.29 3.57
C GLU A 38 5.66 4.07 3.32
N ALA A 39 6.42 3.65 4.34
CA ALA A 39 7.84 3.35 4.20
C ALA A 39 8.09 2.19 3.23
N MET A 40 7.28 1.13 3.31
CA MET A 40 7.39 -0.02 2.40
C MET A 40 7.08 0.37 0.96
N LEU A 41 6.06 1.20 0.72
CA LEU A 41 5.73 1.73 -0.60
C LEU A 41 6.88 2.58 -1.16
N ALA A 42 7.46 3.47 -0.34
CA ALA A 42 8.61 4.28 -0.75
C ALA A 42 9.81 3.42 -1.17
N LEU A 43 10.10 2.33 -0.44
CA LEU A 43 11.16 1.38 -0.78
C LEU A 43 10.88 0.66 -2.11
N VAL A 44 9.64 0.22 -2.35
CA VAL A 44 9.24 -0.42 -3.62
C VAL A 44 9.42 0.54 -4.79
N LEU A 45 8.99 1.78 -4.66
CA LEU A 45 9.14 2.81 -5.69
C LEU A 45 10.63 3.12 -5.96
N ALA A 46 11.44 3.24 -4.90
CA ALA A 46 12.87 3.46 -5.03
C ALA A 46 13.57 2.31 -5.76
N ASP A 47 13.26 1.06 -5.42
CA ASP A 47 13.79 -0.13 -6.09
C ASP A 47 13.42 -0.13 -7.58
N HIS A 48 12.15 0.14 -7.92
CA HIS A 48 11.73 0.23 -9.32
C HIS A 48 12.43 1.35 -10.09
N ALA A 49 12.59 2.54 -9.49
CA ALA A 49 13.31 3.65 -10.11
C ALA A 49 14.78 3.29 -10.38
N LEU A 50 15.45 2.65 -9.42
CA LEU A 50 16.83 2.22 -9.56
C LEU A 50 16.99 1.11 -10.61
N ARG A 51 16.08 0.14 -10.65
CA ARG A 51 16.06 -0.92 -11.68
C ARG A 51 15.89 -0.34 -13.08
N HIS A 52 14.96 0.59 -13.25
CA HIS A 52 14.75 1.27 -14.51
C HIS A 52 16.02 2.02 -14.94
N ARG A 53 16.64 2.78 -14.03
CA ARG A 53 17.90 3.47 -14.30
C ARG A 53 19.02 2.51 -14.69
N ALA A 54 19.16 1.38 -14.00
CA ALA A 54 20.22 0.41 -14.27
C ALA A 54 20.09 -0.26 -15.65
N GLN A 55 18.85 -0.48 -16.11
CA GLN A 55 18.59 -1.13 -17.40
C GLN A 55 18.60 -0.13 -18.57
N ASN A 56 18.00 1.05 -18.36
CA ASN A 56 17.65 1.97 -19.44
C ASN A 56 18.39 3.31 -19.37
N GLY A 57 19.18 3.57 -18.33
CA GLY A 57 19.74 4.89 -18.04
C GLY A 57 20.63 5.46 -19.15
N ASP A 58 21.38 4.60 -19.83
CA ASP A 58 22.31 4.99 -20.91
C ASP A 58 21.84 4.54 -22.30
N VAL A 59 20.59 4.05 -22.41
CA VAL A 59 20.06 3.54 -23.68
C VAL A 59 19.63 4.70 -24.56
N ALA A 60 20.38 4.92 -25.66
CA ALA A 60 19.99 5.82 -26.73
C ALA A 60 19.22 5.04 -27.81
N THR A 61 17.99 5.46 -28.12
CA THR A 61 17.18 4.86 -29.19
C THR A 61 17.12 5.79 -30.41
N ALA A 62 17.23 5.22 -31.62
CA ALA A 62 17.00 5.96 -32.87
C ALA A 62 15.51 6.28 -33.12
N THR A 63 14.61 5.73 -32.30
CA THR A 63 13.17 5.99 -32.38
C THR A 63 12.89 7.48 -32.15
N PRO A 64 12.18 8.16 -33.07
CA PRO A 64 11.87 9.58 -32.91
C PRO A 64 10.92 9.82 -31.75
N GLN A 65 11.11 10.92 -31.01
CA GLN A 65 10.15 11.39 -30.01
C GLN A 65 8.93 11.97 -30.74
N ILE A 66 7.81 11.26 -30.71
CA ILE A 66 6.55 11.72 -31.29
C ILE A 66 5.79 12.50 -30.20
N PRO A 67 5.45 13.77 -30.41
CA PRO A 67 4.68 14.54 -29.44
C PRO A 67 3.28 13.93 -29.27
N ALA A 68 2.71 14.07 -28.07
CA ALA A 68 1.32 13.70 -27.84
C ALA A 68 0.40 14.50 -28.77
N GLN A 69 -0.51 13.81 -29.47
CA GLN A 69 -1.46 14.41 -30.41
C GLN A 69 -2.86 14.58 -29.82
N ALA A 70 -3.05 14.22 -28.55
CA ALA A 70 -4.34 14.35 -27.89
C ALA A 70 -4.74 15.83 -27.81
N SER A 71 -6.01 16.12 -28.08
CA SER A 71 -6.52 17.48 -27.91
C SER A 71 -6.54 17.85 -26.43
N GLN A 72 -6.42 19.14 -26.14
CA GLN A 72 -6.50 19.64 -24.76
C GLN A 72 -7.82 19.23 -24.09
N GLU A 73 -8.90 19.19 -24.87
CA GLU A 73 -10.22 18.77 -24.42
C GLU A 73 -10.26 17.28 -24.00
N ASP A 74 -9.54 16.41 -24.73
CA ASP A 74 -9.44 14.99 -24.40
C ASP A 74 -8.59 14.76 -23.15
N ILE A 75 -7.50 15.53 -22.99
CA ILE A 75 -6.63 15.48 -21.81
C ILE A 75 -7.42 15.88 -20.55
N ASP A 76 -8.23 16.94 -20.65
CA ASP A 76 -8.98 17.45 -19.51
C ASP A 76 -10.13 16.50 -19.11
N LYS A 77 -10.79 15.85 -20.08
CA LYS A 77 -11.76 14.78 -19.82
C LYS A 77 -11.14 13.60 -19.05
N LEU A 78 -9.94 13.16 -19.45
CA LEU A 78 -9.24 12.03 -18.80
C LEU A 78 -8.80 12.37 -17.37
N ARG A 79 -8.32 13.60 -17.12
CA ARG A 79 -7.94 14.05 -15.77
C ARG A 79 -9.14 14.18 -14.84
N ALA A 80 -10.25 14.69 -15.35
CA ALA A 80 -11.50 14.77 -14.60
C ALA A 80 -12.00 13.38 -14.19
N ALA A 81 -11.87 12.38 -15.07
CA ALA A 81 -12.22 10.99 -14.78
C ALA A 81 -11.33 10.37 -13.68
N ALA A 82 -10.01 10.63 -13.68
CA ALA A 82 -9.09 10.10 -12.69
C ALA A 82 -9.26 10.70 -11.28
N SER A 83 -9.82 11.90 -11.16
CA SER A 83 -10.05 12.56 -9.87
C SER A 83 -11.29 12.05 -9.12
N LEU A 84 -12.13 11.21 -9.74
CA LEU A 84 -13.37 10.68 -9.15
C LEU A 84 -13.17 9.40 -8.32
N GLU A 85 -12.00 8.74 -8.39
CA GLU A 85 -11.73 7.46 -7.73
C GLU A 85 -10.88 7.56 -6.46
N ASN A 86 -10.80 8.74 -5.82
CA ASN A 86 -10.16 8.82 -4.51
C ASN A 86 -11.21 8.54 -3.42
N PRO A 87 -11.19 7.39 -2.73
CA PRO A 87 -12.13 7.12 -1.65
C PRO A 87 -11.96 8.18 -0.56
N ASP A 88 -13.08 8.62 0.02
CA ASP A 88 -13.07 9.61 1.08
C ASP A 88 -12.21 9.12 2.26
N ALA A 89 -11.55 10.04 2.95
CA ALA A 89 -10.66 9.71 4.07
C ALA A 89 -11.37 8.95 5.22
N ASP A 90 -12.71 9.01 5.25
CA ASP A 90 -13.58 8.32 6.20
C ASP A 90 -13.92 6.87 5.78
N GLU A 91 -13.52 6.42 4.58
CA GLU A 91 -13.75 5.06 4.04
C GLU A 91 -12.55 4.10 4.26
N ALA A 92 -11.48 4.55 4.93
CA ALA A 92 -10.25 3.76 5.19
C ALA A 92 -10.11 3.24 6.64
#